data_AF-A0A7W0QB00-F1
#
_entry.id   AF-A0A7W0QB00-F1
#
_cell.length_a   1.000
_cell.length_b   1.000
_cell.length_c   1.000
_cell.angle_alpha   90.00
_cell.angle_beta   90.00
_cell.angle_gamma   90.00
#
_symmetry.space_group_name_H-M   'P 1'
#
loop_
_entity.id
_entity.type
_entity.pdbx_description
1 polymer ?
#
loop_
_entity_poly.entity_id
_entity_poly.type
_entity_poly.pdbx_seq_one_letter_code
_entity_poly.pdbx_strand_id
1 'polypeptide(L)'
;MPKRTNKKQQIVEMLKKLLAPQGCTVTPSKFLIDTKLNVKREVDVVAEMTVDGHVFTQCFEIVGRTRPADLIWVEGIVRKHESLVTDRLYLVSWSGFSEDALRLAQMTPRTFPITVEPAAGAATLYADQVNVRLKRVSPRVQASDGKIMGVEFHPDITVFAADGSPQGTIWQLGSWIIQLPALGQPMIELAHSHPRRQEMRWFEFNLPLAQPPFDNLWLRFEADARTELQRMVAVNLQGEFEFAQERVDLSMKTFAENVFGHGEAVLGGVRHLLVAAMDESMAVNKVHVEADKTSPTRKVGSSKIKTASRTPKRGTRKAKGGMNPPKRVRR
;
A
#
# COMPACT_ATOMS: atom_id res chain seq x y z
N MET A 1 -19.96 -0.06 16.10
CA MET A 1 -18.92 -0.35 15.09
C MET A 1 -19.06 0.68 13.98
N PRO A 2 -18.00 1.37 13.55
CA PRO A 2 -18.06 2.14 12.31
C PRO A 2 -18.50 1.20 11.19
N LYS A 3 -19.49 1.62 10.40
CA LYS A 3 -20.11 0.79 9.37
C LYS A 3 -19.10 0.57 8.24
N ARG A 4 -19.14 -0.60 7.60
CA ARG A 4 -18.18 -1.00 6.55
C ARG A 4 -18.16 0.05 5.44
N THR A 5 -17.05 0.79 5.30
CA THR A 5 -16.76 1.60 4.11
C THR A 5 -16.95 0.70 2.90
N ASN A 6 -17.83 1.08 1.97
CA ASN A 6 -18.02 0.30 0.76
C ASN A 6 -17.03 0.75 -0.33
N LYS A 7 -16.78 -0.10 -1.33
CA LYS A 7 -15.80 0.18 -2.39
C LYS A 7 -16.13 1.47 -3.16
N LYS A 8 -17.42 1.75 -3.39
CA LYS A 8 -17.90 2.94 -4.11
C LYS A 8 -17.64 4.23 -3.32
N GLN A 9 -17.78 4.20 -2.00
CA GLN A 9 -17.42 5.28 -1.08
C GLN A 9 -15.90 5.53 -1.12
N GLN A 10 -15.10 4.46 -1.06
CA GLN A 10 -13.64 4.57 -1.17
C GLN A 10 -13.21 5.17 -2.52
N ILE A 11 -13.83 4.78 -3.63
CA ILE A 11 -13.55 5.37 -4.96
C ILE A 11 -13.81 6.88 -4.95
N VAL A 12 -14.95 7.33 -4.42
CA VAL A 12 -15.27 8.77 -4.36
C VAL A 12 -14.33 9.51 -3.41
N GLU A 13 -13.98 8.93 -2.26
CA GLU A 13 -12.96 9.47 -1.34
C GLU A 13 -11.63 9.71 -2.08
N MET A 14 -11.10 8.68 -2.75
CA MET A 14 -9.83 8.75 -3.49
C MET A 14 -9.90 9.77 -4.63
N LEU A 15 -11.02 9.80 -5.38
CA LEU A 15 -11.24 10.78 -6.43
C LEU A 15 -11.25 12.21 -5.87
N LYS A 16 -11.93 12.44 -4.74
CA LYS A 16 -11.96 13.76 -4.10
C LYS A 16 -10.59 14.18 -3.59
N LYS A 17 -9.78 13.26 -3.05
CA LYS A 17 -8.38 13.55 -2.70
C LYS A 17 -7.54 13.96 -3.91
N LEU A 18 -7.74 13.33 -5.07
CA LEU A 18 -7.02 13.66 -6.31
C LEU A 18 -7.36 15.04 -6.88
N LEU A 19 -8.65 15.40 -6.80
CA LEU A 19 -9.19 16.64 -7.34
C LEU A 19 -9.20 17.80 -6.33
N ALA A 20 -8.90 17.52 -5.06
CA ALA A 20 -8.88 18.54 -4.02
C ALA A 20 -7.81 19.61 -4.32
N PRO A 21 -8.15 20.90 -4.24
CA PRO A 21 -7.15 21.95 -4.29
C PRO A 21 -6.24 21.88 -3.05
N GLN A 22 -5.10 22.56 -3.12
CA GLN A 22 -4.20 22.68 -1.97
C GLN A 22 -4.93 23.26 -0.76
N GLY A 23 -4.68 22.69 0.43
CA GLY A 23 -5.31 23.12 1.68
C GLY A 23 -6.70 22.52 1.95
N CYS A 24 -7.27 21.77 1.02
CA CYS A 24 -8.50 21.01 1.24
C CYS A 24 -8.20 19.65 1.89
N THR A 25 -8.91 19.33 2.98
CA THR A 25 -8.80 18.06 3.70
C THR A 25 -10.01 17.19 3.39
N VAL A 26 -9.77 15.98 2.88
CA VAL A 26 -10.83 15.00 2.57
C VAL A 26 -10.79 13.86 3.58
N THR A 27 -11.88 13.69 4.34
CA THR A 27 -12.01 12.71 5.42
C THR A 27 -13.17 11.74 5.11
N PRO A 28 -12.92 10.42 5.01
CA PRO A 28 -13.99 9.43 4.88
C PRO A 28 -14.70 9.18 6.22
N SER A 29 -15.97 8.79 6.17
CA SER A 29 -16.77 8.37 7.33
C SER A 29 -16.64 9.34 8.51
N LYS A 30 -16.66 10.65 8.22
CA LYS A 30 -16.46 11.69 9.23
C LYS A 30 -17.74 11.84 10.04
N PHE A 31 -17.62 11.89 11.36
CA PHE A 31 -18.74 12.23 12.24
C PHE A 31 -18.82 13.75 12.41
N LEU A 32 -19.92 14.34 11.95
CA LEU A 32 -20.28 15.74 12.19
C LEU A 32 -21.28 15.83 13.36
N ILE A 33 -21.32 16.98 14.02
CA ILE A 33 -22.27 17.23 15.11
C ILE A 33 -23.57 17.78 14.54
N ASP A 34 -24.67 17.11 14.88
CA ASP A 34 -26.04 17.58 14.67
C ASP A 34 -26.33 18.70 15.66
N THR A 35 -26.45 19.93 15.16
CA THR A 35 -26.58 21.14 15.99
C THR A 35 -27.89 21.23 16.75
N LYS A 36 -28.94 20.50 16.32
CA LYS A 36 -30.24 20.47 16.99
C LYS A 36 -30.29 19.43 18.10
N LEU A 37 -29.72 18.25 17.85
CA LEU A 37 -29.80 17.10 18.76
C LEU A 37 -28.54 16.89 19.61
N ASN A 38 -27.44 17.61 19.30
CA ASN A 38 -26.12 17.43 19.90
C ASN A 38 -25.61 15.97 19.85
N VAL A 39 -25.85 15.30 18.73
CA VAL A 39 -25.39 13.93 18.47
C VAL A 39 -24.46 13.88 17.28
N LYS A 40 -23.54 12.91 17.28
CA LYS A 40 -22.66 12.65 16.14
C LYS A 40 -23.42 11.90 15.04
N ARG A 41 -23.38 12.42 13.82
CA ARG A 41 -23.91 11.79 12.60
C ARG A 41 -22.76 11.54 11.64
N GLU A 42 -22.64 10.32 11.15
CA GLU A 42 -21.65 9.96 10.14
C GLU A 42 -22.03 10.56 8.78
N VAL A 43 -21.04 11.04 8.03
CA VAL A 43 -21.13 11.46 6.63
C VAL A 43 -20.10 10.66 5.82
N ASP A 44 -20.50 10.13 4.66
CA ASP A 44 -19.68 9.15 3.91
C ASP A 44 -18.32 9.73 3.50
N VAL A 45 -18.29 10.95 2.96
CA VAL A 45 -17.05 11.70 2.69
C VAL A 45 -17.29 13.18 2.99
N VAL A 46 -16.36 13.81 3.71
CA VAL A 46 -16.36 15.25 3.97
C VAL A 46 -15.10 15.87 3.38
N ALA A 47 -15.25 16.94 2.61
CA ALA A 47 -14.14 17.77 2.15
C ALA A 47 -14.26 19.17 2.77
N GLU A 48 -13.22 19.58 3.49
CA GLU A 48 -13.15 20.85 4.22
C GLU A 48 -12.01 21.71 3.71
N MET A 49 -12.28 23.00 3.53
CA MET A 49 -11.29 23.99 3.12
C MET A 49 -11.50 25.27 3.92
N THR A 50 -10.42 25.91 4.34
CA THR A 50 -10.50 27.22 5.01
C THR A 50 -10.33 28.33 3.98
N VAL A 51 -11.29 29.24 3.88
CA VAL A 51 -11.26 30.43 3.03
C VAL A 51 -11.53 31.64 3.92
N ASP A 52 -10.60 32.58 3.97
CA ASP A 52 -10.68 33.79 4.81
C ASP A 52 -11.02 33.51 6.29
N GLY A 53 -10.46 32.42 6.84
CA GLY A 53 -10.71 32.00 8.23
C GLY A 53 -12.02 31.24 8.45
N HIS A 54 -12.85 31.08 7.43
CA HIS A 54 -14.09 30.30 7.49
C HIS A 54 -13.89 28.89 6.92
N VAL A 55 -14.38 27.88 7.64
CA VAL A 55 -14.34 26.49 7.17
C VAL A 55 -15.54 26.22 6.26
N PHE A 56 -15.26 25.99 4.99
CA PHE A 56 -16.23 25.56 3.99
C PHE A 56 -16.30 24.02 3.93
N THR A 57 -17.46 23.45 4.18
CA THR A 57 -17.70 22.01 4.37
C THR A 57 -18.59 21.45 3.26
N GLN A 58 -17.99 20.62 2.41
CA GLN A 58 -18.69 19.85 1.38
C GLN A 58 -18.91 18.42 1.86
N CYS A 59 -20.16 17.96 1.89
CA CYS A 59 -20.53 16.61 2.27
C CYS A 59 -20.94 15.81 1.04
N PHE A 60 -20.48 14.58 0.93
CA PHE A 60 -20.86 13.65 -0.13
C PHE A 60 -21.52 12.43 0.52
N GLU A 61 -22.74 12.11 0.09
CA GLU A 61 -23.52 10.97 0.56
C GLU A 61 -23.74 10.02 -0.61
N ILE A 62 -23.33 8.76 -0.45
CA ILE A 62 -23.03 7.87 -1.58
C ILE A 62 -23.93 6.65 -1.53
N VAL A 63 -24.75 6.49 -2.55
CA VAL A 63 -25.58 5.29 -2.74
C VAL A 63 -25.06 4.43 -3.89
N GLY A 64 -24.75 3.18 -3.54
CA GLY A 64 -24.14 2.20 -4.44
C GLY A 64 -25.06 1.06 -4.87
N ARG A 65 -26.36 1.14 -4.62
CA ARG A 65 -27.35 0.08 -4.93
C ARG A 65 -27.65 0.01 -6.43
N THR A 66 -28.17 -1.12 -6.90
CA THR A 66 -28.49 -1.34 -8.33
C THR A 66 -29.65 -0.49 -8.84
N ARG A 67 -30.62 -0.18 -7.98
CA ARG A 67 -31.76 0.67 -8.33
C ARG A 67 -31.38 2.15 -8.19
N PRO A 68 -31.94 3.05 -9.02
CA PRO A 68 -31.78 4.49 -8.85
C PRO A 68 -32.10 4.94 -7.42
N ALA A 69 -31.48 6.02 -6.96
CA ALA A 69 -31.83 6.67 -5.70
C ALA A 69 -33.30 7.12 -5.76
N ASP A 70 -34.07 6.81 -4.74
CA ASP A 70 -35.50 7.12 -4.67
C ASP A 70 -35.73 8.38 -3.84
N LEU A 71 -36.98 8.84 -3.86
CA LEU A 71 -37.40 10.05 -3.15
C LEU A 71 -37.13 9.94 -1.65
N ILE A 72 -37.43 8.78 -1.04
CA ILE A 72 -37.25 8.52 0.39
C ILE A 72 -35.78 8.68 0.80
N TRP A 73 -34.86 8.15 0.01
CA TRP A 73 -33.43 8.30 0.27
C TRP A 73 -33.01 9.77 0.20
N VAL A 74 -33.41 10.50 -0.85
CA VAL A 74 -33.09 11.93 -0.99
C VAL A 74 -33.64 12.75 0.18
N GLU A 75 -34.92 12.59 0.51
CA GLU A 75 -35.56 13.27 1.66
C GLU A 75 -34.84 12.98 2.97
N GLY A 76 -34.50 11.72 3.22
CA GLY A 76 -33.80 11.30 4.42
C GLY A 76 -32.42 11.94 4.55
N ILE A 77 -31.65 12.01 3.46
CA ILE A 77 -30.34 12.65 3.46
C ILE A 77 -30.45 14.16 3.57
N VAL A 78 -31.34 14.81 2.83
CA VAL A 78 -31.57 16.27 2.94
C VAL A 78 -31.92 16.64 4.38
N ARG A 79 -32.90 15.95 4.97
CA ARG A 79 -33.34 16.18 6.34
C ARG A 79 -32.22 15.98 7.37
N LYS A 80 -31.35 14.98 7.15
CA LYS A 80 -30.16 14.75 7.98
C LYS A 80 -29.22 15.96 7.95
N HIS A 81 -29.02 16.60 6.80
CA HIS A 81 -28.09 17.71 6.63
C HIS A 81 -28.66 19.09 7.00
N GLU A 82 -29.97 19.21 7.27
CA GLU A 82 -30.58 20.46 7.76
C GLU A 82 -29.99 20.97 9.09
N SER A 83 -29.47 20.07 9.93
CA SER A 83 -28.86 20.42 11.22
C SER A 83 -27.36 20.14 11.29
N LEU A 84 -26.74 19.64 10.22
CA LEU A 84 -25.29 19.47 10.14
C LEU A 84 -24.61 20.73 9.61
N VAL A 85 -23.33 20.90 9.98
CA VAL A 85 -22.46 21.94 9.43
C VAL A 85 -22.08 21.62 7.99
N THR A 86 -23.03 21.79 7.06
CA THR A 86 -22.91 21.46 5.64
C THR A 86 -23.19 22.68 4.78
N ASP A 87 -22.17 23.13 4.04
CA ASP A 87 -22.30 24.25 3.11
C ASP A 87 -22.74 23.80 1.73
N ARG A 88 -22.28 22.62 1.28
CA ARG A 88 -22.77 21.95 0.08
C ARG A 88 -22.97 20.46 0.32
N LEU A 89 -24.13 19.97 -0.08
CA LEU A 89 -24.50 18.57 -0.03
C LEU A 89 -24.48 17.98 -1.44
N TYR A 90 -23.62 17.00 -1.67
CA TYR A 90 -23.56 16.22 -2.89
C TYR A 90 -24.20 14.86 -2.66
N LEU A 91 -25.28 14.59 -3.39
CA LEU A 91 -25.93 13.28 -3.39
C LEU A 91 -25.35 12.48 -4.54
N VAL A 92 -24.61 11.41 -4.26
CA VAL A 92 -23.88 10.65 -5.28
C VAL A 92 -24.55 9.30 -5.48
N SER A 93 -25.07 9.05 -6.68
CA SER A 93 -25.65 7.76 -7.05
C SER A 93 -24.88 7.07 -8.17
N TRP A 94 -24.57 5.79 -7.97
CA TRP A 94 -23.94 4.94 -8.99
C TRP A 94 -24.93 4.32 -9.98
N SER A 95 -26.23 4.54 -9.78
CA SER A 95 -27.29 4.00 -10.63
C SER A 95 -28.34 5.04 -10.99
N GLY A 96 -28.00 6.32 -10.87
CA GLY A 96 -28.89 7.45 -11.16
C GLY A 96 -29.94 7.70 -10.08
N PHE A 97 -30.92 8.52 -10.41
CA PHE A 97 -32.01 8.95 -9.55
C PHE A 97 -33.35 8.65 -10.22
N SER A 98 -34.41 8.40 -9.44
CA SER A 98 -35.76 8.51 -9.97
C SER A 98 -36.05 9.97 -10.33
N GLU A 99 -37.01 10.19 -11.24
CA GLU A 99 -37.35 11.54 -11.71
C GLU A 99 -37.74 12.48 -10.55
N ASP A 100 -38.61 12.00 -9.65
CA ASP A 100 -39.04 12.78 -8.48
C ASP A 100 -37.90 13.05 -7.49
N ALA A 101 -36.99 12.07 -7.31
CA ALA A 101 -35.83 12.23 -6.43
C ALA A 101 -34.85 13.26 -6.99
N LEU A 102 -34.63 13.25 -8.31
CA LEU A 102 -33.80 14.24 -9.01
C LEU A 102 -34.42 15.63 -8.90
N ARG A 103 -35.73 15.76 -9.15
CA ARG A 103 -36.47 17.02 -9.04
C ARG A 103 -36.37 17.59 -7.63
N LEU A 104 -36.60 16.78 -6.60
CA LEU A 104 -36.45 17.21 -5.20
C LEU A 104 -35.02 17.69 -4.91
N ALA A 105 -34.01 16.92 -5.31
CA ALA A 105 -32.61 17.28 -5.08
C ALA A 105 -32.24 18.62 -5.73
N GLN A 106 -32.71 18.88 -6.95
CA GLN A 106 -32.48 20.13 -7.69
C GLN A 106 -33.22 21.33 -7.10
N MET A 107 -34.41 21.11 -6.54
CA MET A 107 -35.20 22.17 -5.87
C MET A 107 -34.68 22.48 -4.46
N THR A 108 -33.86 21.61 -3.87
CA THR A 108 -33.36 21.77 -2.50
C THR A 108 -32.11 22.65 -2.49
N PRO A 109 -32.10 23.78 -1.75
CA PRO A 109 -30.94 24.66 -1.67
C PRO A 109 -29.68 23.92 -1.22
N ARG A 110 -28.53 24.28 -1.83
CA ARG A 110 -27.20 23.72 -1.53
C ARG A 110 -27.05 22.21 -1.79
N THR A 111 -28.03 21.59 -2.43
CA THR A 111 -28.02 20.16 -2.76
C THR A 111 -27.70 19.96 -4.24
N PHE A 112 -26.80 19.04 -4.53
CA PHE A 112 -26.28 18.79 -5.87
C PHE A 112 -26.31 17.28 -6.15
N PRO A 113 -27.26 16.78 -6.97
CA PRO A 113 -27.26 15.39 -7.38
C PRO A 113 -26.14 15.12 -8.39
N ILE A 114 -25.41 14.02 -8.19
CA ILE A 114 -24.36 13.53 -9.08
C ILE A 114 -24.67 12.07 -9.41
N THR A 115 -24.83 11.78 -10.70
CA THR A 115 -24.83 10.41 -11.19
C THR A 115 -23.41 10.03 -11.62
N VAL A 116 -22.94 8.86 -11.18
CA VAL A 116 -21.69 8.28 -11.70
C VAL A 116 -22.04 7.44 -12.92
N GLU A 117 -21.68 7.91 -14.10
CA GLU A 117 -22.05 7.27 -15.37
C GLU A 117 -20.84 6.61 -16.03
N PRO A 118 -21.03 5.61 -16.90
CA PRO A 118 -19.96 5.15 -17.79
C PRO A 118 -19.42 6.30 -18.65
N ALA A 119 -18.10 6.43 -18.72
CA ALA A 119 -17.45 7.31 -19.68
C ALA A 119 -16.96 6.50 -20.90
N ALA A 120 -16.93 7.14 -22.07
CA ALA A 120 -16.28 6.57 -23.24
C ALA A 120 -14.76 6.51 -23.04
N GLY A 121 -14.08 5.70 -23.86
CA GLY A 121 -12.64 5.53 -23.82
C GLY A 121 -12.17 4.35 -22.98
N ALA A 122 -10.85 4.12 -23.02
CA ALA A 122 -10.19 3.08 -22.26
C ALA A 122 -8.86 3.64 -21.75
N ALA A 123 -8.58 3.42 -20.48
CA ALA A 123 -7.29 3.71 -19.89
C ALA A 123 -6.75 2.43 -19.26
N THR A 124 -5.46 2.20 -19.42
CA THR A 124 -4.76 1.06 -18.84
C THR A 124 -3.58 1.60 -18.04
N LEU A 125 -3.49 1.18 -16.78
CA LEU A 125 -2.30 1.36 -15.97
C LEU A 125 -1.47 0.09 -15.98
N TYR A 126 -0.21 0.24 -15.61
CA TYR A 126 0.69 -0.88 -15.41
C TYR A 126 1.24 -0.81 -13.99
N ALA A 127 0.95 -1.84 -13.21
CA ALA A 127 1.45 -1.97 -11.86
C ALA A 127 2.71 -2.82 -11.86
N ASP A 128 3.82 -2.20 -11.45
CA ASP A 128 5.08 -2.89 -11.32
C ASP A 128 5.07 -3.75 -10.06
N GLN A 129 5.43 -5.02 -10.23
CA GLN A 129 5.59 -5.98 -9.16
C GLN A 129 7.04 -6.44 -9.10
N VAL A 130 7.62 -6.33 -7.92
CA VAL A 130 8.97 -6.81 -7.63
C VAL A 130 8.87 -7.92 -6.60
N ASN A 131 9.26 -9.12 -7.02
CA ASN A 131 9.38 -10.28 -6.15
C ASN A 131 10.85 -10.50 -5.84
N VAL A 132 11.18 -10.48 -4.54
CA VAL A 132 12.55 -10.63 -4.05
C VAL A 132 12.63 -11.91 -3.24
N ARG A 133 13.58 -12.79 -3.56
CA ARG A 133 13.86 -13.99 -2.77
C ARG A 133 15.29 -13.95 -2.28
N LEU A 134 15.45 -13.68 -0.99
CA LEU A 134 16.74 -13.75 -0.32
C LEU A 134 17.37 -15.13 -0.50
N LYS A 135 18.66 -15.17 -0.83
CA LYS A 135 19.45 -16.41 -0.96
C LYS A 135 20.66 -16.42 -0.03
N ARG A 136 21.24 -15.25 0.24
CA ARG A 136 22.44 -15.12 1.06
C ARG A 136 22.39 -13.85 1.90
N VAL A 137 22.79 -13.99 3.15
CA VAL A 137 23.03 -12.88 4.09
C VAL A 137 24.46 -13.00 4.57
N SER A 138 25.29 -12.01 4.27
CA SER A 138 26.70 -11.98 4.65
C SER A 138 26.97 -10.75 5.51
N PRO A 139 26.91 -10.86 6.84
CA PRO A 139 27.23 -9.75 7.72
C PRO A 139 28.73 -9.43 7.67
N ARG A 140 29.04 -8.16 7.88
CA ARG A 140 30.38 -7.66 8.10
C ARG A 140 30.46 -7.20 9.55
N VAL A 141 31.46 -7.68 10.26
CA VAL A 141 31.68 -7.37 11.66
C VAL A 141 32.97 -6.59 11.85
N GLN A 142 33.03 -5.82 12.92
CA GLN A 142 34.27 -5.19 13.38
C GLN A 142 34.90 -6.06 14.46
N ALA A 143 36.11 -6.54 14.19
CA ALA A 143 36.93 -7.28 15.16
C ALA A 143 37.47 -6.33 16.25
N SER A 144 38.01 -6.91 17.32
CA SER A 144 38.57 -6.17 18.47
C SER A 144 39.76 -5.27 18.10
N ASP A 145 40.48 -5.59 17.03
CA ASP A 145 41.57 -4.78 16.45
C ASP A 145 41.05 -3.64 15.54
N GLY A 146 39.73 -3.47 15.45
CA GLY A 146 39.07 -2.48 14.61
C GLY A 146 38.90 -2.88 13.14
N LYS A 147 39.47 -4.03 12.71
CA LYS A 147 39.40 -4.49 11.32
C LYS A 147 37.99 -4.98 10.98
N ILE A 148 37.49 -4.57 9.81
CA ILE A 148 36.21 -5.06 9.28
C ILE A 148 36.43 -6.36 8.52
N MET A 149 35.77 -7.43 8.96
CA MET A 149 35.83 -8.74 8.32
C MET A 149 34.46 -9.13 7.76
N GLY A 150 34.43 -9.62 6.52
CA GLY A 150 33.27 -10.35 5.99
C GLY A 150 33.42 -11.81 6.38
N VAL A 151 32.40 -12.39 6.98
CA VAL A 151 32.45 -13.80 7.43
C VAL A 151 31.26 -14.52 6.83
N GLU A 152 31.52 -15.70 6.29
CA GLU A 152 30.47 -16.60 5.84
C GLU A 152 29.90 -17.33 7.04
N PHE A 153 28.59 -17.21 7.24
CA PHE A 153 27.89 -17.79 8.38
C PHE A 153 26.81 -18.75 7.94
N HIS A 154 26.47 -19.68 8.84
CA HIS A 154 25.24 -20.44 8.72
C HIS A 154 24.03 -19.48 8.85
N PRO A 155 22.95 -19.66 8.07
CA PRO A 155 21.75 -18.80 8.15
C PRO A 155 21.10 -18.71 9.54
N ASP A 156 21.37 -19.69 10.40
CA ASP A 156 20.81 -19.78 11.76
C ASP A 156 21.69 -19.17 12.85
N ILE A 157 22.81 -18.50 12.51
CA ILE A 157 23.62 -17.84 13.53
C ILE A 157 22.79 -16.78 14.27
N THR A 158 22.91 -16.78 15.59
CA THR A 158 22.17 -15.87 16.47
C THR A 158 22.76 -14.47 16.40
N VAL A 159 21.90 -13.48 16.20
CA VAL A 159 22.17 -12.06 16.34
C VAL A 159 21.85 -11.66 17.77
N PHE A 160 22.71 -10.87 18.39
CA PHE A 160 22.61 -10.41 19.77
C PHE A 160 22.51 -8.88 19.83
N ALA A 161 21.98 -8.35 20.93
CA ALA A 161 22.17 -6.95 21.32
C ALA A 161 23.51 -6.77 22.07
N ALA A 162 23.90 -5.52 22.36
CA ALA A 162 25.16 -5.24 23.09
C ALA A 162 25.24 -5.89 24.47
N ASP A 163 24.10 -6.08 25.15
CA ASP A 163 24.04 -6.75 26.45
C ASP A 163 24.14 -8.29 26.34
N GLY A 164 24.24 -8.82 25.12
CA GLY A 164 24.29 -10.25 24.85
C GLY A 164 22.93 -10.95 24.82
N SER A 165 21.82 -10.23 24.90
CA SER A 165 20.50 -10.81 24.71
C SER A 165 20.27 -11.22 23.25
N PRO A 166 19.67 -12.39 22.98
CA PRO A 166 19.41 -12.84 21.61
C PRO A 166 18.26 -12.05 20.96
N GLN A 167 18.46 -11.62 19.72
CA GLN A 167 17.51 -10.81 18.93
C GLN A 167 16.89 -11.59 17.76
N GLY A 168 17.43 -12.77 17.44
CA GLY A 168 16.96 -13.63 16.33
C GLY A 168 18.13 -14.25 15.57
N THR A 169 17.88 -14.72 14.35
CA THR A 169 18.93 -15.24 13.46
C THR A 169 19.33 -14.23 12.38
N ILE A 170 20.50 -14.42 11.78
CA ILE A 170 20.95 -13.57 10.66
C ILE A 170 19.98 -13.64 9.47
N TRP A 171 19.35 -14.79 9.24
CA TRP A 171 18.35 -14.95 8.20
C TRP A 171 17.07 -14.15 8.49
N GLN A 172 16.63 -14.13 9.75
CA GLN A 172 15.49 -13.32 10.17
C GLN A 172 15.78 -11.83 10.01
N LEU A 173 16.99 -11.38 10.37
CA LEU A 173 17.45 -10.02 10.15
C LEU A 173 17.41 -9.66 8.65
N GLY A 174 18.01 -10.48 7.78
CA GLY A 174 18.01 -10.23 6.33
C GLY A 174 16.59 -10.21 5.74
N SER A 175 15.72 -11.10 6.20
CA SER A 175 14.32 -11.15 5.77
C SER A 175 13.54 -9.90 6.19
N TRP A 176 13.76 -9.42 7.42
CA TRP A 176 13.14 -8.19 7.91
C TRP A 176 13.64 -6.96 7.15
N ILE A 177 14.96 -6.87 6.91
CA ILE A 177 15.56 -5.75 6.18
C ILE A 177 14.95 -5.60 4.78
N ILE A 178 14.77 -6.69 4.03
CA ILE A 178 14.19 -6.64 2.68
C ILE A 178 12.72 -6.16 2.68
N GLN A 179 12.02 -6.31 3.81
CA GLN A 179 10.65 -5.83 3.98
C GLN A 179 10.58 -4.36 4.40
N LEU A 180 11.71 -3.70 4.68
CA LEU A 180 11.70 -2.30 5.03
C LEU A 180 11.35 -1.42 3.82
N PRO A 181 10.39 -0.50 3.96
CA PRO A 181 10.03 0.43 2.88
C PRO A 181 11.23 1.23 2.35
N ALA A 182 12.16 1.60 3.23
CA ALA A 182 13.39 2.32 2.90
C ALA A 182 14.33 1.57 1.93
N LEU A 183 14.14 0.25 1.77
CA LEU A 183 14.89 -0.56 0.80
C LEU A 183 14.02 -1.04 -0.37
N GLY A 184 12.79 -1.45 -0.08
CA GLY A 184 11.86 -1.91 -1.12
C GLY A 184 11.59 -0.84 -2.18
N GLN A 185 11.35 0.41 -1.76
CA GLN A 185 11.00 1.49 -2.68
C GLN A 185 12.14 1.84 -3.66
N PRO A 186 13.40 2.09 -3.20
CA PRO A 186 14.51 2.28 -4.13
C PRO A 186 14.78 1.09 -5.06
N MET A 187 14.56 -0.15 -4.60
CA MET A 187 14.70 -1.33 -5.47
C MET A 187 13.66 -1.34 -6.59
N ILE A 188 12.41 -0.97 -6.29
CA ILE A 188 11.34 -0.87 -7.30
C ILE A 188 11.67 0.25 -8.29
N GLU A 189 12.10 1.42 -7.81
CA GLU A 189 12.48 2.56 -8.67
C GLU A 189 13.66 2.23 -9.60
N LEU A 190 14.68 1.56 -9.06
CA LEU A 190 15.83 1.10 -9.84
C LEU A 190 15.40 0.08 -10.90
N ALA A 191 14.52 -0.85 -10.54
CA ALA A 191 14.01 -1.85 -11.47
C ALA A 191 13.14 -1.22 -12.56
N HIS A 192 12.22 -0.31 -12.19
CA HIS A 192 11.35 0.40 -13.13
C HIS A 192 12.15 1.16 -14.19
N SER A 193 13.19 1.89 -13.75
CA SER A 193 14.05 2.70 -14.62
C SER A 193 15.08 1.90 -15.41
N HIS A 194 15.27 0.59 -15.13
CA HIS A 194 16.27 -0.21 -15.82
C HIS A 194 15.82 -0.59 -17.25
N PRO A 195 16.64 -0.33 -18.29
CA PRO A 195 16.27 -0.64 -19.68
C PRO A 195 15.98 -2.12 -19.93
N ARG A 196 16.67 -3.00 -19.19
CA ARG A 196 16.53 -4.47 -19.27
C ARG A 196 15.86 -5.05 -18.03
N ARG A 197 14.89 -4.33 -17.44
CA ARG A 197 14.23 -4.73 -16.19
C ARG A 197 13.64 -6.14 -16.21
N GLN A 198 13.11 -6.57 -17.35
CA GLN A 198 12.58 -7.93 -17.54
C GLN A 198 13.66 -9.03 -17.49
N GLU A 199 14.93 -8.67 -17.65
CA GLU A 199 16.08 -9.57 -17.61
C GLU A 199 16.80 -9.56 -16.25
N MET A 200 16.39 -8.66 -15.34
CA MET A 200 16.93 -8.67 -13.99
C MET A 200 16.48 -9.96 -13.28
N ARG A 201 17.46 -10.72 -12.78
CA ARG A 201 17.26 -12.02 -12.11
C ARG A 201 17.90 -12.09 -10.74
N TRP A 202 18.74 -11.11 -10.40
CA TRP A 202 19.56 -11.12 -9.20
C TRP A 202 19.68 -9.71 -8.61
N PHE A 203 19.73 -9.62 -7.29
CA PHE A 203 20.08 -8.39 -6.57
C PHE A 203 21.25 -8.64 -5.62
N GLU A 204 22.03 -7.59 -5.38
CA GLU A 204 23.05 -7.54 -4.34
C GLU A 204 22.99 -6.15 -3.70
N PHE A 205 22.81 -6.10 -2.39
CA PHE A 205 22.73 -4.85 -1.64
C PHE A 205 23.64 -4.90 -0.43
N ASN A 206 24.40 -3.85 -0.18
CA ASN A 206 25.23 -3.72 1.02
C ASN A 206 24.65 -2.61 1.89
N LEU A 207 24.08 -2.98 3.04
CA LEU A 207 23.46 -2.05 3.98
C LEU A 207 24.42 -1.78 5.16
N PRO A 208 24.89 -0.53 5.34
CA PRO A 208 25.55 -0.13 6.58
C PRO A 208 24.58 -0.18 7.77
N LEU A 209 25.02 -0.71 8.90
CA LEU A 209 24.21 -0.86 10.13
C LEU A 209 24.59 0.19 11.18
N ALA A 210 25.02 1.38 10.74
CA ALA A 210 25.53 2.43 11.64
C ALA A 210 24.42 3.26 12.30
N GLN A 211 23.15 3.08 11.92
CA GLN A 211 22.02 3.89 12.38
C GLN A 211 20.96 3.02 13.07
N PRO A 212 20.20 3.59 14.03
CA PRO A 212 19.05 2.93 14.61
C PRO A 212 18.05 2.45 13.55
N PRO A 213 17.39 1.31 13.75
CA PRO A 213 17.48 0.42 14.92
C PRO A 213 18.63 -0.62 14.85
N PHE A 214 19.56 -0.50 13.89
CA PHE A 214 20.56 -1.53 13.59
C PHE A 214 21.91 -1.33 14.26
N ASP A 215 22.14 -0.18 14.87
CA ASP A 215 23.41 0.26 15.45
C ASP A 215 23.85 -0.55 16.67
N ASN A 216 22.96 -1.41 17.18
CA ASN A 216 23.16 -2.28 18.34
C ASN A 216 23.08 -3.79 18.02
N LEU A 217 23.44 -4.22 16.81
CA LEU A 217 23.45 -5.63 16.43
C LEU A 217 24.85 -6.25 16.50
N TRP A 218 24.94 -7.45 17.06
CA TRP A 218 26.19 -8.15 17.36
C TRP A 218 26.11 -9.63 16.97
N LEU A 219 27.27 -10.24 16.70
CA LEU A 219 27.41 -11.68 16.45
C LEU A 219 28.43 -12.27 17.41
N ARG A 220 28.28 -13.56 17.73
CA ARG A 220 29.26 -14.35 18.49
C ARG A 220 29.88 -15.40 17.59
N PHE A 221 31.21 -15.53 17.63
CA PHE A 221 31.93 -16.56 16.89
C PHE A 221 32.14 -17.77 17.79
N GLU A 222 31.62 -18.94 17.40
CA GLU A 222 31.84 -20.18 18.16
C GLU A 222 33.10 -20.93 17.72
N ALA A 223 33.65 -20.63 16.54
CA ALA A 223 34.74 -21.39 15.92
C ALA A 223 36.12 -21.07 16.49
N ASP A 224 36.32 -19.85 16.99
CA ASP A 224 37.52 -19.47 17.72
C ASP A 224 37.14 -19.46 19.20
N ALA A 225 38.02 -19.90 20.10
CA ALA A 225 37.80 -19.94 21.55
C ALA A 225 37.46 -18.58 22.22
N ARG A 226 37.19 -17.54 21.42
CA ARG A 226 36.79 -16.19 21.80
C ARG A 226 35.27 -16.11 21.81
N THR A 227 34.69 -16.13 23.00
CA THR A 227 33.25 -15.97 23.23
C THR A 227 32.76 -14.52 23.11
N GLU A 228 33.58 -13.63 22.58
CA GLU A 228 33.30 -12.19 22.52
C GLU A 228 32.27 -11.84 21.44
N LEU A 229 31.44 -10.86 21.75
CA LEU A 229 30.50 -10.27 20.80
C LEU A 229 31.25 -9.30 19.88
N GLN A 230 31.03 -9.44 18.58
CA GLN A 230 31.56 -8.52 17.57
C GLN A 230 30.45 -7.72 16.94
N ARG A 231 30.64 -6.41 16.83
CA ARG A 231 29.63 -5.49 16.33
C ARG A 231 29.42 -5.71 14.84
N MET A 232 28.17 -5.85 14.42
CA MET A 232 27.81 -5.83 13.01
C MET A 232 27.88 -4.39 12.50
N VAL A 233 28.65 -4.16 11.45
CA VAL A 233 28.82 -2.83 10.84
C VAL A 233 28.11 -2.71 9.50
N ALA A 234 27.88 -3.83 8.81
CA ALA A 234 27.11 -3.88 7.59
C ALA A 234 26.53 -5.27 7.35
N VAL A 235 25.58 -5.38 6.43
CA VAL A 235 25.11 -6.66 5.92
C VAL A 235 25.00 -6.61 4.41
N ASN A 236 25.57 -7.62 3.75
CA ASN A 236 25.40 -7.84 2.32
C ASN A 236 24.27 -8.85 2.10
N LEU A 237 23.25 -8.45 1.36
CA LEU A 237 22.08 -9.24 1.02
C LEU A 237 22.15 -9.58 -0.46
N GLN A 238 21.99 -10.84 -0.80
CA GLN A 238 21.94 -11.29 -2.19
C GLN A 238 20.79 -12.24 -2.40
N GLY A 239 20.20 -12.20 -3.59
CA GLY A 239 19.16 -13.15 -3.92
C GLY A 239 18.59 -12.99 -5.31
N GLU A 240 17.54 -13.76 -5.55
CA GLU A 240 16.79 -13.70 -6.80
C GLU A 240 15.87 -12.48 -6.81
N PHE A 241 15.72 -11.94 -7.99
CA PHE A 241 14.91 -10.78 -8.28
C PHE A 241 14.02 -11.09 -9.48
N GLU A 242 12.73 -10.87 -9.38
CA GLU A 242 11.79 -11.04 -10.48
C GLU A 242 10.94 -9.78 -10.59
N PHE A 243 11.04 -9.14 -11.76
CA PHE A 243 10.19 -8.02 -12.13
C PHE A 243 9.07 -8.54 -13.02
N ALA A 244 7.84 -8.25 -12.62
CA ALA A 244 6.65 -8.46 -13.40
C ALA A 244 5.89 -7.13 -13.52
N GLN A 245 5.09 -7.01 -14.57
CA GLN A 245 4.23 -5.87 -14.76
C GLN A 245 2.81 -6.37 -14.98
N GLU A 246 1.90 -5.98 -14.09
CA GLU A 246 0.49 -6.33 -14.17
C GLU A 246 -0.25 -5.23 -14.92
N ARG A 247 -0.95 -5.62 -15.98
CA ARG A 247 -1.84 -4.73 -16.71
C ARG A 247 -3.12 -4.52 -15.90
N VAL A 248 -3.48 -3.26 -15.65
CA VAL A 248 -4.68 -2.86 -14.91
C VAL A 248 -5.58 -2.05 -15.84
N ASP A 249 -6.60 -2.69 -16.39
CA ASP A 249 -7.60 -1.99 -17.20
C ASP A 249 -8.57 -1.22 -16.29
N LEU A 250 -8.75 0.08 -16.58
CA LEU A 250 -9.58 0.96 -15.78
C LEU A 250 -11.02 0.98 -16.29
N SER A 251 -11.97 0.88 -15.37
CA SER A 251 -13.38 1.18 -15.64
C SER A 251 -13.57 2.69 -15.68
N MET A 252 -13.86 3.21 -16.87
CA MET A 252 -14.02 4.64 -17.12
C MET A 252 -15.40 5.13 -16.68
N LYS A 253 -15.42 6.26 -15.96
CA LYS A 253 -16.60 6.86 -15.36
C LYS A 253 -16.57 8.38 -15.43
N THR A 254 -17.73 9.02 -15.37
CA THR A 254 -17.88 10.46 -15.13
C THR A 254 -18.32 10.71 -13.70
N PHE A 255 -17.84 11.80 -13.11
CA PHE A 255 -18.27 12.33 -11.81
C PHE A 255 -18.38 13.86 -11.92
N ALA A 256 -19.63 14.34 -11.99
CA ALA A 256 -19.90 15.71 -12.43
C ALA A 256 -19.18 15.98 -13.77
N GLU A 257 -18.33 17.00 -13.84
CA GLU A 257 -17.59 17.35 -15.07
C GLU A 257 -16.27 16.60 -15.24
N ASN A 258 -15.90 15.71 -14.31
CA ASN A 258 -14.60 15.04 -14.35
C ASN A 258 -14.74 13.62 -14.90
N VAL A 259 -13.84 13.24 -15.81
CA VAL A 259 -13.66 11.84 -16.21
C VAL A 259 -12.61 11.19 -15.32
N PHE A 260 -12.89 9.99 -14.84
CA PHE A 260 -11.95 9.22 -14.03
C PHE A 260 -12.02 7.74 -14.41
N GLY A 261 -10.93 7.03 -14.16
CA GLY A 261 -10.86 5.57 -14.28
C GLY A 261 -10.64 4.95 -12.91
N HIS A 262 -11.19 3.76 -12.66
CA HIS A 262 -10.87 3.01 -11.46
C HIS A 262 -10.61 1.53 -11.76
N GLY A 263 -9.68 0.91 -11.02
CA GLY A 263 -9.25 -0.47 -11.22
C GLY A 263 -8.75 -1.11 -9.93
N GLU A 264 -8.38 -2.39 -9.98
CA GLU A 264 -7.78 -3.11 -8.85
C GLU A 264 -6.48 -3.76 -9.29
N ALA A 265 -5.52 -3.84 -8.36
CA ALA A 265 -4.26 -4.55 -8.56
C ALA A 265 -3.85 -5.27 -7.26
N VAL A 266 -3.01 -6.30 -7.36
CA VAL A 266 -2.44 -6.95 -6.18
C VAL A 266 -0.98 -6.53 -6.03
N LEU A 267 -0.72 -5.63 -5.07
CA LEU A 267 0.62 -5.10 -4.81
C LEU A 267 1.12 -5.64 -3.48
N GLY A 268 2.28 -6.31 -3.49
CA GLY A 268 2.83 -6.92 -2.28
C GLY A 268 1.91 -7.96 -1.62
N GLY A 269 1.09 -8.65 -2.41
CA GLY A 269 0.10 -9.61 -1.91
C GLY A 269 -1.16 -8.98 -1.29
N VAL A 270 -1.27 -7.65 -1.31
CA VAL A 270 -2.44 -6.90 -0.83
C VAL A 270 -3.21 -6.34 -2.01
N ARG A 271 -4.53 -6.51 -2.01
CA ARG A 271 -5.40 -5.90 -3.03
C ARG A 271 -5.46 -4.40 -2.80
N HIS A 272 -5.20 -3.64 -3.85
CA HIS A 272 -5.30 -2.19 -3.87
C HIS A 272 -6.39 -1.75 -4.84
N LEU A 273 -7.06 -0.67 -4.48
CA LEU A 273 -7.92 0.09 -5.36
C LEU A 273 -7.08 1.21 -5.98
N LEU A 274 -7.27 1.43 -7.28
CA LEU A 274 -6.64 2.51 -8.04
C LEU A 274 -7.74 3.43 -8.55
N VAL A 275 -7.53 4.73 -8.41
CA VAL A 275 -8.36 5.77 -9.03
C VAL A 275 -7.44 6.70 -9.79
N ALA A 276 -7.77 6.98 -11.04
CA ALA A 276 -7.02 7.86 -11.92
C ALA A 276 -7.91 8.98 -12.42
N ALA A 277 -7.45 10.23 -12.32
CA ALA A 277 -8.10 11.38 -12.93
C ALA A 277 -7.57 11.55 -14.37
N MET A 278 -8.49 11.78 -15.30
CA MET A 278 -8.17 11.99 -16.72
C MET A 278 -8.14 13.49 -17.03
N ASP A 279 -7.29 13.89 -17.98
CA ASP A 279 -7.36 15.22 -18.57
C ASP A 279 -8.32 15.26 -19.77
N GLU A 280 -8.42 16.42 -20.43
CA GLU A 280 -9.28 16.64 -21.59
C GLU A 280 -8.91 15.75 -22.80
N SER A 281 -7.67 15.25 -22.86
CA SER A 281 -7.19 14.34 -23.90
C SER A 281 -7.43 12.85 -23.55
N MET A 282 -8.10 12.58 -22.43
CA MET A 282 -8.31 11.26 -21.85
C MET A 282 -7.01 10.57 -21.40
N ALA A 283 -5.93 11.34 -21.21
CA ALA A 283 -4.70 10.83 -20.63
C ALA A 283 -4.76 10.84 -19.10
N VAL A 284 -4.10 9.87 -18.48
CA VAL A 284 -3.98 9.79 -17.02
C VAL A 284 -3.07 10.92 -16.53
N ASN A 285 -3.63 11.87 -15.79
CA ASN A 285 -2.87 12.99 -15.22
C ASN A 285 -2.43 12.68 -13.78
N LYS A 286 -3.33 12.13 -12.96
CA LYS A 286 -3.05 11.79 -11.56
C LYS A 286 -3.59 10.41 -11.22
N VAL A 287 -2.87 9.69 -10.35
CA VAL A 287 -3.28 8.38 -9.84
C VAL A 287 -3.20 8.38 -8.32
N HIS A 288 -4.21 7.80 -7.68
CA HIS A 288 -4.22 7.50 -6.25
C HIS A 288 -4.38 5.99 -6.07
N VAL A 289 -3.58 5.42 -5.18
CA VAL A 289 -3.57 3.99 -4.88
C VAL A 289 -3.75 3.83 -3.37
N GLU A 290 -4.70 3.00 -2.97
CA GLU A 290 -4.94 2.70 -1.55
C GLU A 290 -5.29 1.22 -1.39
N ALA A 291 -4.94 0.62 -0.25
CA ALA A 291 -5.38 -0.74 0.06
C ALA A 291 -6.91 -0.82 0.03
N ASP A 292 -7.47 -1.88 -0.57
CA ASP A 292 -8.90 -2.09 -0.61
C ASP A 292 -9.42 -2.42 0.79
N LYS A 293 -10.14 -1.47 1.40
CA LYS A 293 -10.69 -1.57 2.77
C LYS A 293 -11.81 -2.60 2.86
N THR A 294 -12.36 -3.04 1.73
CA THR A 294 -13.47 -4.01 1.66
C THR A 294 -13.00 -5.44 1.54
N SER A 295 -11.78 -5.66 1.07
CA SER A 295 -11.21 -7.00 0.98
C SER A 295 -10.93 -7.53 2.38
N PRO A 296 -11.40 -8.74 2.74
CA PRO A 296 -10.95 -9.38 3.97
C PRO A 296 -9.44 -9.49 3.88
N THR A 297 -8.72 -8.82 4.78
CA THR A 297 -7.29 -9.04 4.93
C THR A 297 -7.13 -10.53 5.22
N ARG A 298 -6.74 -11.29 4.20
CA ARG A 298 -6.24 -12.63 4.41
C ARG A 298 -5.03 -12.38 5.30
N LYS A 299 -5.15 -12.69 6.59
CA LYS A 299 -3.98 -12.82 7.45
C LYS A 299 -3.11 -13.82 6.72
N VAL A 300 -2.13 -13.34 5.96
CA VAL A 300 -1.05 -14.17 5.45
C VAL A 300 -0.50 -14.76 6.73
N GLY A 301 -0.79 -16.04 6.95
CA GLY A 301 -0.51 -16.69 8.22
C GLY A 301 0.93 -16.37 8.55
N SER A 302 1.15 -15.68 9.67
CA SER A 302 2.48 -15.65 10.27
C SER A 302 2.87 -17.12 10.35
N SER A 303 3.77 -17.56 9.50
CA SER A 303 4.29 -18.91 9.52
C SER A 303 4.89 -19.07 10.90
N LYS A 304 4.15 -19.63 11.86
CA LYS A 304 4.73 -20.17 13.07
C LYS A 304 5.62 -21.29 12.56
N ILE A 305 6.91 -20.99 12.44
CA ILE A 305 7.95 -21.98 12.21
C ILE A 305 7.86 -22.91 13.42
N LYS A 306 7.12 -24.02 13.26
CA LYS A 306 7.20 -25.15 14.17
C LYS A 306 8.49 -25.86 13.82
N THR A 307 9.52 -25.66 14.63
CA THR A 307 10.71 -26.51 14.64
C THR A 307 10.29 -27.93 15.04
N ALA A 308 10.19 -28.80 14.05
CA ALA A 308 10.14 -30.25 14.27
C ALA A 308 11.51 -30.83 13.94
N SER A 309 12.27 -31.21 14.96
CA SER A 309 13.51 -31.97 14.82
C SER A 309 13.20 -33.37 14.30
N ARG A 310 13.67 -33.69 13.09
CA ARG A 310 13.74 -35.07 12.59
C ARG A 310 15.15 -35.35 12.07
N THR A 311 15.81 -36.29 12.72
CA THR A 311 17.13 -36.85 12.40
C THR A 311 17.09 -37.58 11.04
N PRO A 312 18.18 -37.59 10.24
CA PRO A 312 18.13 -38.03 8.85
C PRO A 312 18.41 -39.53 8.67
N LYS A 313 17.71 -40.17 7.72
CA LYS A 313 18.10 -41.46 7.15
C LYS A 313 18.99 -41.23 5.91
N ARG A 314 20.14 -41.89 5.91
CA ARG A 314 21.11 -42.01 4.80
C ARG A 314 20.47 -42.66 3.57
N GLY A 315 20.78 -42.13 2.39
CA GLY A 315 20.58 -42.76 1.08
C GLY A 315 21.55 -42.18 0.05
N THR A 316 22.25 -43.05 -0.66
CA THR A 316 23.45 -42.82 -1.49
C THR A 316 23.19 -42.56 -2.98
N ARG A 317 24.02 -41.69 -3.60
CA ARG A 317 24.50 -41.62 -5.04
C ARG A 317 23.41 -41.42 -6.13
N LYS A 318 23.61 -40.74 -7.28
CA LYS A 318 24.80 -40.53 -8.15
C LYS A 318 24.55 -39.40 -9.19
N ALA A 319 25.60 -38.63 -9.49
CA ALA A 319 26.09 -38.04 -10.76
C ALA A 319 25.27 -37.13 -11.73
N LYS A 320 25.85 -35.93 -11.90
CA LYS A 320 26.25 -35.18 -13.13
C LYS A 320 25.20 -34.72 -14.16
N GLY A 321 25.11 -33.39 -14.27
CA GLY A 321 24.76 -32.64 -15.48
C GLY A 321 25.21 -31.18 -15.31
N GLY A 322 26.20 -30.74 -16.10
CA GLY A 322 26.80 -29.40 -16.00
C GLY A 322 25.89 -28.32 -16.59
N MET A 323 25.71 -27.23 -15.84
CA MET A 323 25.06 -26.01 -16.31
C MET A 323 26.05 -24.85 -16.19
N ASN A 324 26.27 -24.15 -17.30
CA ASN A 324 27.08 -22.93 -17.34
C ASN A 324 26.45 -21.84 -16.47
N PRO A 325 27.24 -21.05 -15.72
CA PRO A 325 26.72 -19.97 -14.89
C PRO A 325 26.23 -18.80 -15.76
N PRO A 326 25.16 -18.10 -15.35
CA PRO A 326 24.73 -16.88 -16.02
C PRO A 326 25.76 -15.76 -15.82
N LYS A 327 25.93 -14.94 -16.87
CA LYS A 327 26.81 -13.77 -16.87
C LYS A 327 26.39 -12.80 -15.75
N ARG A 328 27.28 -12.62 -14.76
CA ARG A 328 27.18 -11.56 -13.76
C ARG A 328 27.38 -10.20 -14.45
N VAL A 329 26.39 -9.33 -14.36
CA VAL A 329 26.61 -7.90 -14.55
C VAL A 329 26.94 -7.34 -13.17
N ARG A 330 28.22 -6.99 -12.96
CA ARG A 330 28.66 -6.23 -11.78
C ARG A 330 28.55 -4.74 -12.12
N ARG A 331 27.95 -3.96 -11.23
CA ARG A 331 28.20 -2.54 -11.09
C ARG A 331 28.57 -2.27 -9.65
#